data_AF-A0A521UKU6-F1
#
_entry.id   AF-A0A521UKU6-F1
#
_cell.length_a   1.000
_cell.length_b   1.000
_cell.length_c   1.000
_cell.angle_alpha   90.00
_cell.angle_beta   90.00
_cell.angle_gamma   90.00
#
_symmetry.space_group_name_H-M   'P 1'
#
loop_
_entity.id
_entity.type
_entity.pdbx_description
1 polymer ?
#
loop_
_entity_poly.entity_id
_entity_poly.type
_entity_poly.pdbx_seq_one_letter_code
_entity_poly.pdbx_strand_id
1 'polypeptide(L)'
;MTSAQFSPGSLVRARGREWIVLNGSDADILRVRPVSGSEEDQTLLHLGLEPEPVTEATFPPPTLSQTASHGAATLLRDALLLSLRRGAGPFRAAGQIAVEPRAYQLVPLLMALKLDVVR
;
A
#
# COMPACT_ATOMS: atom_id res chain seq x y z
N MET A 1 -24.53 -10.16 12.19
CA MET A 1 -23.18 -10.03 11.60
C MET A 1 -22.98 -8.56 11.28
N THR A 2 -22.34 -7.82 12.17
CA THR A 2 -22.16 -6.37 12.05
C THR A 2 -21.10 -6.13 10.99
N SER A 3 -21.50 -5.71 9.79
CA SER A 3 -20.58 -5.36 8.71
C SER A 3 -19.67 -4.23 9.18
N ALA A 4 -18.37 -4.47 9.24
CA ALA A 4 -17.40 -3.38 9.27
C ALA A 4 -17.75 -2.45 8.10
N GLN A 5 -17.96 -1.17 8.38
CA GLN A 5 -18.41 -0.17 7.40
C GLN A 5 -17.43 -0.06 6.20
N PHE A 6 -16.19 -0.49 6.40
CA PHE A 6 -15.11 -0.47 5.43
C PHE A 6 -14.59 -1.88 5.16
N SER A 7 -14.46 -2.25 3.89
CA SER A 7 -13.93 -3.56 3.48
C SER A 7 -12.40 -3.56 3.45
N PRO A 8 -11.74 -4.69 3.74
CA PRO A 8 -10.29 -4.81 3.55
C PRO A 8 -9.87 -4.45 2.12
N GLY A 9 -8.78 -3.69 2.01
CA GLY A 9 -8.28 -3.14 0.74
C GLY A 9 -8.90 -1.80 0.33
N SER A 10 -9.98 -1.36 0.98
CA SER A 10 -10.53 -0.02 0.76
C SER A 10 -9.60 1.07 1.29
N LEU A 11 -9.75 2.27 0.74
CA LEU A 11 -9.02 3.47 1.17
C LEU A 11 -9.90 4.30 2.10
N VAL A 12 -9.34 4.71 3.23
CA VAL A 12 -10.02 5.60 4.19
C VAL A 12 -9.14 6.79 4.56
N ARG A 13 -9.77 7.92 4.89
CA ARG A 13 -9.11 9.13 5.39
C ARG A 13 -9.35 9.23 6.90
N ALA A 14 -8.27 9.38 7.65
CA ALA A 14 -8.31 9.60 9.09
C ALA A 14 -7.05 10.33 9.53
N ARG A 15 -7.17 11.25 10.50
CA ARG A 15 -6.02 12.02 11.03
C ARG A 15 -5.21 12.74 9.94
N GLY A 16 -5.90 13.31 8.95
CA GLY A 16 -5.29 14.09 7.86
C GLY A 16 -4.51 13.29 6.80
N ARG A 17 -4.57 11.96 6.80
CA ARG A 17 -3.89 11.11 5.81
C ARG A 17 -4.74 9.94 5.33
N GLU A 18 -4.34 9.36 4.20
CA GLU A 18 -4.95 8.19 3.58
C GLU A 18 -4.35 6.88 4.10
N TRP A 19 -5.22 5.90 4.25
CA TRP A 19 -4.94 4.61 4.84
C TRP A 19 -5.57 3.49 4.02
N ILE A 20 -4.94 2.31 4.05
CA ILE A 20 -5.49 1.08 3.48
C ILE A 20 -6.02 0.22 4.63
N VAL A 21 -7.29 -0.20 4.52
CA VAL A 21 -7.93 -1.09 5.50
C VAL A 21 -7.38 -2.51 5.37
N LEU A 22 -7.07 -3.13 6.49
CA LEU A 22 -6.53 -4.48 6.59
C LEU A 22 -7.57 -5.45 7.12
N ASN A 23 -7.29 -6.75 6.94
CA ASN A 23 -8.08 -7.82 7.53
C ASN A 23 -8.06 -7.75 9.07
N GLY A 24 -9.14 -8.20 9.70
CA GLY A 24 -9.31 -8.15 11.15
C GLY A 24 -9.79 -6.80 11.69
N SER A 25 -10.33 -5.94 10.81
CA SER A 25 -11.13 -4.77 11.21
C SER A 25 -12.54 -5.23 11.62
N ASP A 26 -13.14 -4.55 12.60
CA ASP A 26 -14.48 -4.80 13.10
C ASP A 26 -15.35 -3.53 13.07
N ALA A 27 -16.44 -3.49 13.85
CA ALA A 27 -17.39 -2.37 13.86
C ALA A 27 -16.87 -1.12 14.59
N ASP A 28 -15.93 -1.28 15.52
CA ASP A 28 -15.43 -0.20 16.37
C ASP A 28 -13.95 0.12 16.10
N ILE A 29 -13.20 -0.87 15.61
CA ILE A 29 -11.76 -0.81 15.40
C ILE A 29 -11.43 -1.10 13.93
N LEU A 30 -10.75 -0.15 13.30
CA LEU A 30 -10.12 -0.34 12.00
C LEU A 30 -8.64 -0.66 12.16
N ARG A 31 -8.22 -1.76 11.54
CA ARG A 31 -6.80 -2.06 11.34
C ARG A 31 -6.38 -1.51 9.99
N VAL A 32 -5.40 -0.61 10.00
CA VAL A 32 -4.99 0.11 8.80
C VAL A 32 -3.49 0.15 8.64
N ARG A 33 -3.01 0.41 7.43
CA ARG A 33 -1.62 0.80 7.15
C ARG A 33 -1.57 2.04 6.25
N PRO A 34 -0.54 2.88 6.34
CA PRO A 34 -0.40 4.02 5.43
C PRO A 34 -0.26 3.53 3.98
N VAL A 35 -0.76 4.33 3.02
CA VAL A 35 -0.66 4.00 1.58
C VAL A 35 0.80 3.81 1.13
N SER A 36 1.70 4.65 1.65
CA SER A 36 3.14 4.63 1.37
C SER A 36 3.99 3.88 2.41
N GLY A 37 3.35 3.28 3.43
CA GLY A 37 4.01 2.60 4.55
C GLY A 37 4.22 1.10 4.32
N SER A 38 4.99 0.46 5.20
CA SER A 38 5.19 -1.00 5.21
C SER A 38 4.09 -1.70 6.00
N GLU A 39 4.13 -3.04 6.05
CA GLU A 39 3.28 -3.81 6.97
C GLU A 39 3.67 -3.62 8.45
N GLU A 40 4.86 -3.10 8.74
CA GLU A 40 5.29 -2.79 10.12
C GLU A 40 4.61 -1.52 10.64
N ASP A 41 4.18 -0.61 9.74
CA ASP A 41 3.50 0.64 10.06
C ASP A 41 1.99 0.46 10.35
N GLN A 42 1.58 -0.76 10.73
CA GLN A 42 0.19 -1.05 11.06
C GLN A 42 -0.29 -0.26 12.26
N THR A 43 -1.50 0.28 12.16
CA THR A 43 -2.13 1.09 13.20
C THR A 43 -3.56 0.63 13.42
N LEU A 44 -4.02 0.69 14.68
CA LEU A 44 -5.42 0.52 15.04
C LEU A 44 -6.05 1.89 15.26
N LEU A 45 -7.20 2.12 14.63
CA LEU A 45 -8.03 3.31 14.82
C LEU A 45 -9.33 2.88 15.48
N HIS A 46 -9.67 3.49 16.62
CA HIS A 46 -10.95 3.25 17.26
C HIS A 46 -11.94 4.32 16.80
N LEU A 47 -12.94 3.94 16.01
CA LEU A 47 -13.85 4.86 15.33
C LEU A 47 -14.55 5.84 16.28
N GLY A 48 -14.95 5.37 17.47
CA GLY A 48 -15.58 6.23 18.49
C GLY A 48 -14.64 7.17 19.25
N LEU A 49 -13.32 7.04 19.09
CA LEU A 49 -12.30 7.89 19.74
C LEU A 49 -11.62 8.86 18.77
N GLU A 50 -11.86 8.72 17.47
CA GLU A 50 -11.28 9.64 16.49
C GLU A 50 -11.97 11.01 16.60
N PRO A 51 -11.19 12.11 16.66
CA PRO A 51 -11.76 13.46 16.77
C PRO A 51 -12.56 13.87 15.52
N GLU A 52 -12.19 13.33 14.37
CA GLU A 52 -12.91 13.47 13.10
C GLU A 52 -13.36 12.08 12.64
N PRO A 53 -14.58 11.95 12.08
CA PRO A 53 -15.06 10.66 11.60
C PRO A 53 -14.19 10.16 10.46
N VAL A 54 -13.91 8.86 10.45
CA VAL A 54 -13.21 8.21 9.35
C VAL A 54 -14.12 8.21 8.12
N THR A 55 -13.61 8.68 6.98
CA THR A 55 -14.36 8.72 5.71
C THR A 55 -13.70 7.85 4.66
N GLU A 56 -14.44 7.48 3.61
CA GLU A 56 -13.80 6.90 2.42
C GLU A 56 -12.81 7.90 1.80
N ALA A 57 -11.71 7.37 1.28
CA ALA A 57 -10.72 8.14 0.54
C ALA A 57 -10.68 7.67 -0.91
N THR A 58 -10.51 8.62 -1.84
CA THR A 58 -10.33 8.34 -3.26
C THR A 58 -9.28 9.29 -3.80
N PHE A 59 -8.46 8.81 -4.73
CA PHE A 59 -7.57 9.67 -5.48
C PHE A 59 -8.33 10.29 -6.66
N PRO A 60 -8.47 11.62 -6.71
CA PRO A 60 -9.16 12.26 -7.83
C PRO A 60 -8.40 11.99 -9.14
N PRO A 61 -9.11 11.90 -10.27
CA PRO A 61 -8.45 11.82 -11.57
C PRO A 61 -7.61 13.08 -11.82
N PRO A 62 -6.54 12.97 -12.64
CA PRO A 62 -5.74 14.12 -12.97
C PRO A 62 -6.54 15.13 -13.79
N THR A 63 -6.29 16.43 -13.58
CA THR A 63 -6.93 17.53 -14.30
C THR A 63 -5.94 18.26 -15.19
N LEU A 64 -6.42 18.85 -16.29
CA LEU A 64 -5.56 19.59 -17.24
C LEU A 64 -4.81 20.78 -16.59
N SER A 65 -5.33 21.31 -15.48
CA SER A 65 -4.68 22.36 -14.70
C SER A 65 -3.44 21.89 -13.93
N GLN A 66 -3.23 20.58 -13.77
CA GLN A 66 -2.06 20.00 -13.10
C GLN A 66 -0.85 19.92 -14.04
N THR A 67 -0.59 20.98 -14.81
CA THR A 67 0.64 21.10 -15.59
C THR A 67 1.81 21.37 -14.65
N ALA A 68 2.90 20.66 -14.84
CA ALA A 68 4.12 20.84 -14.06
C ALA A 68 5.33 21.04 -14.99
N SER A 69 6.43 21.58 -14.44
CA SER A 69 7.67 21.75 -15.19
C SER A 69 8.38 20.42 -15.42
N HIS A 70 9.33 20.39 -16.37
CA HIS A 70 10.21 19.24 -16.58
C HIS A 70 10.95 18.82 -15.29
N GLY A 71 11.35 19.79 -14.46
CA GLY A 71 12.00 19.53 -13.18
C GLY A 71 11.08 18.80 -12.20
N ALA A 72 9.81 19.22 -12.09
CA ALA A 72 8.83 18.54 -11.26
C ALA A 72 8.53 17.11 -11.76
N ALA A 73 8.47 16.90 -13.08
CA ALA A 73 8.32 15.57 -13.67
C ALA A 73 9.51 14.65 -13.35
N THR A 74 10.73 15.19 -13.40
CA THR A 74 11.95 14.47 -13.00
C THR A 74 11.93 14.10 -11.51
N LEU A 75 11.57 15.03 -10.63
CA LEU A 75 11.44 14.75 -9.20
C LEU A 75 10.38 13.68 -8.91
N LEU A 76 9.22 13.73 -9.56
CA LEU A 76 8.18 12.71 -9.42
C LEU A 76 8.69 11.34 -9.87
N ARG A 77 9.35 11.26 -11.03
CA ARG A 77 9.96 10.02 -11.53
C ARG A 77 10.95 9.45 -10.51
N ASP A 78 11.85 10.27 -9.98
CA ASP A 78 12.88 9.83 -9.06
C ASP A 78 12.27 9.38 -7.71
N ALA A 79 11.28 10.11 -7.19
CA ALA A 79 10.52 9.72 -6.01
C ALA A 79 9.78 8.40 -6.21
N LEU A 80 9.14 8.19 -7.37
CA LEU A 80 8.49 6.93 -7.72
C LEU A 80 9.51 5.78 -7.76
N LEU A 81 10.64 5.96 -8.44
CA LEU A 81 11.71 4.96 -8.47
C LEU A 81 12.24 4.62 -7.08
N LEU A 82 12.38 5.60 -6.19
CA LEU A 82 12.77 5.40 -4.80
C LEU A 82 11.70 4.64 -4.00
N SER A 83 10.42 4.99 -4.15
CA SER A 83 9.30 4.34 -3.45
C SER A 83 9.12 2.87 -3.90
N LEU A 84 9.25 2.61 -5.20
CA LEU A 84 9.13 1.29 -5.80
C LEU A 84 10.31 0.37 -5.46
N ARG A 85 11.38 0.90 -4.85
CA ARG A 85 12.45 0.05 -4.32
C ARG A 85 11.92 -0.90 -3.25
N ARG A 86 10.90 -0.54 -2.50
CA ARG A 86 10.42 -1.37 -1.38
C ARG A 86 9.65 -2.62 -1.84
N GLY A 87 8.93 -2.57 -2.96
CA GLY A 87 8.03 -3.65 -3.40
C GLY A 87 8.68 -4.79 -4.20
N ALA A 88 9.87 -4.57 -4.78
CA ALA A 88 10.47 -5.51 -5.73
C ALA A 88 11.79 -6.13 -5.24
N GLY A 89 12.03 -6.20 -3.91
CA GLY A 89 13.28 -6.73 -3.33
C GLY A 89 13.71 -8.09 -3.94
N PRO A 90 12.87 -9.13 -3.89
CA PRO A 90 13.19 -10.44 -4.47
C PRO A 90 13.31 -10.41 -6.00
N PHE A 91 12.52 -9.58 -6.68
CA PHE A 91 12.50 -9.52 -8.15
C PHE A 91 13.61 -8.66 -8.76
N ARG A 92 14.21 -7.74 -7.99
CA ARG A 92 15.34 -6.92 -8.46
C ARG A 92 16.65 -7.67 -8.52
N ALA A 93 16.82 -8.72 -7.72
CA ALA A 93 17.93 -9.65 -7.89
C ALA A 93 17.90 -10.29 -9.29
N ALA A 94 16.71 -10.56 -9.84
CA ALA A 94 16.57 -11.08 -11.20
C ALA A 94 17.03 -10.07 -12.27
N GLY A 95 16.91 -8.77 -12.04
CA GLY A 95 17.43 -7.75 -12.96
C GLY A 95 18.95 -7.60 -12.99
N GLN A 96 19.67 -8.20 -12.02
CA GLN A 96 21.15 -8.26 -11.99
C GLN A 96 21.72 -9.51 -12.67
N ILE A 97 20.85 -10.45 -13.06
CA ILE A 97 21.19 -11.63 -13.86
C ILE A 97 20.48 -11.50 -15.21
N ALA A 98 21.08 -11.95 -16.29
CA ALA A 98 20.48 -11.84 -17.63
C ALA A 98 19.37 -12.89 -17.86
N VAL A 99 18.41 -12.96 -16.93
CA VAL A 99 17.30 -13.92 -16.95
C VAL A 99 15.99 -13.17 -16.76
N GLU A 100 15.09 -13.33 -17.72
CA GLU A 100 13.72 -12.81 -17.66
C GLU A 100 12.75 -13.99 -17.44
N PRO A 101 12.40 -14.31 -16.17
CA PRO A 101 11.53 -15.44 -15.88
C PRO A 101 10.11 -15.18 -16.36
N ARG A 102 9.47 -16.21 -16.91
CA ARG A 102 8.03 -16.19 -17.23
C ARG A 102 7.22 -16.09 -15.93
N ALA A 103 6.03 -15.49 -15.99
CA ALA A 103 5.19 -15.24 -14.81
C ALA A 103 4.94 -16.52 -13.96
N TYR A 104 4.74 -17.68 -14.60
CA TYR A 104 4.53 -18.94 -13.90
C TYR A 104 5.77 -19.45 -13.14
N GLN A 105 6.97 -19.03 -13.54
CA GLN A 105 8.23 -19.41 -12.86
C GLN A 105 8.42 -18.64 -11.55
N LEU A 106 7.69 -17.54 -11.34
CA LEU A 106 7.72 -16.76 -10.10
C LEU A 106 6.77 -17.32 -9.03
N VAL A 107 5.81 -18.17 -9.42
CA VAL A 107 4.81 -18.74 -8.50
C VAL A 107 5.45 -19.52 -7.35
N PRO A 108 6.42 -20.44 -7.58
CA PRO A 108 7.06 -21.17 -6.47
C PRO A 108 7.80 -20.24 -5.50
N LEU A 109 8.39 -19.15 -5.99
CA LEU A 109 9.08 -18.16 -5.18
C LEU A 109 8.10 -17.39 -4.29
N LEU A 110 6.96 -16.98 -4.86
CA LEU A 110 5.86 -16.35 -4.12
C LEU A 110 5.24 -17.29 -3.08
N MET A 111 5.16 -18.59 -3.38
CA MET A 111 4.70 -19.60 -2.42
C MET A 111 5.71 -19.78 -1.28
N ALA A 112 7.00 -19.81 -1.57
CA ALA A 112 8.06 -19.96 -0.57
C ALA A 112 8.10 -18.79 0.43
N LEU A 113 7.83 -17.56 -0.01
CA LEU A 113 7.73 -16.38 0.87
C LEU A 113 6.59 -16.47 1.90
N LYS A 114 5.62 -17.37 1.70
CA LYS A 114 4.51 -17.59 2.64
C LYS A 114 4.78 -18.72 3.65
N LEU A 115 5.88 -19.45 3.50
CA LEU A 115 6.24 -20.53 4.42
C LEU A 115 6.99 -19.95 5.63
N ASP A 116 6.77 -20.55 6.79
CA ASP A 116 7.54 -20.22 7.99
C ASP A 116 9.03 -20.49 7.75
N VAL A 117 9.86 -19.51 8.11
CA VAL A 117 11.31 -19.62 7.95
C VAL A 117 11.84 -20.67 8.93
N VAL A 118 12.28 -21.81 8.39
CA VAL A 118 13.01 -22.83 9.16
C VAL A 118 14.41 -22.29 9.43
N ARG A 119 14.77 -22.13 10.71
CA ARG A 119 16.10 -21.70 11.17
C ARG A 119 16.86 -22.87 11.78
#